data_AF-A0A7C2A360-F1
#
_entry.id   AF-A0A7C2A360-F1
#
_cell.length_a   1.000
_cell.length_b   1.000
_cell.length_c   1.000
_cell.angle_alpha   90.00
_cell.angle_beta   90.00
_cell.angle_gamma   90.00
#
_symmetry.space_group_name_H-M   'P 1'
#
loop_
_entity.id
_entity.type
_entity.pdbx_description
1 polymer ?
#
loop_
_entity_poly.entity_id
_entity_poly.type
_entity_poly.pdbx_seq_one_letter_code
_entity_poly.pdbx_strand_id
1 'polypeptide(L)'
;MVKELKEKLRYFFSKSRLILIIFYYLRVGEIMFYLDALKWHMKHSKPKIFTMEDIYKSFYIDFLGATEEECKIVYMDNSKLVSRCKNNCPILDYSLKINKDTREVCKRLSEGPCKYFLRKLNRNIVFIRNYNHIDHMRKIVRRLFFLGEIRSHKAQNIYPLDMI
;
A
#
# COMPACT_ATOMS: atom_id res chain seq x y z
N MET A 1 -16.67 -15.64 43.06
CA MET A 1 -15.74 -14.51 42.92
C MET A 1 -14.36 -14.91 42.39
N VAL A 2 -13.59 -15.81 43.04
CA VAL A 2 -12.22 -16.17 42.60
C VAL A 2 -12.15 -16.88 41.24
N LYS A 3 -13.12 -17.77 40.92
CA LYS A 3 -13.17 -18.50 39.64
C LYS A 3 -13.41 -17.56 38.44
N GLU A 4 -14.32 -16.62 38.61
CA GLU A 4 -14.67 -15.61 37.59
C GLU A 4 -13.48 -14.65 37.32
N LEU A 5 -12.76 -14.24 38.36
CA LEU A 5 -11.56 -13.42 38.21
C LEU A 5 -10.45 -14.15 37.45
N LYS A 6 -10.25 -15.46 37.72
CA LYS A 6 -9.27 -16.30 36.99
C LYS A 6 -9.63 -16.46 35.52
N GLU A 7 -10.91 -16.60 35.17
CA GLU A 7 -11.37 -16.69 33.78
C GLU A 7 -11.19 -15.37 33.03
N LYS A 8 -11.55 -14.23 33.65
CA LYS A 8 -11.32 -12.90 33.10
C LYS A 8 -9.83 -12.62 32.86
N LEU A 9 -8.97 -12.98 33.81
CA LEU A 9 -7.51 -12.86 33.67
C LEU A 9 -6.99 -13.74 32.52
N ARG A 10 -7.43 -15.00 32.43
CA ARG A 10 -7.01 -15.92 31.36
C ARG A 10 -7.42 -15.41 29.97
N TYR A 11 -8.64 -14.90 29.85
CA TYR A 11 -9.12 -14.26 28.62
C TYR A 11 -8.28 -13.01 28.26
N PHE A 12 -8.00 -12.16 29.25
CA PHE A 12 -7.18 -10.95 29.04
C PHE A 12 -5.76 -11.29 28.58
N PHE A 13 -5.09 -12.26 29.22
CA PHE A 13 -3.76 -12.71 28.82
C PHE A 13 -3.76 -13.37 27.43
N SER A 14 -4.79 -14.15 27.10
CA SER A 14 -4.96 -14.74 25.77
C SER A 14 -5.13 -13.66 24.69
N LYS A 15 -5.97 -12.66 24.94
CA LYS A 15 -6.20 -11.53 24.03
C LYS A 15 -4.94 -10.69 23.83
N SER A 16 -4.19 -10.44 24.90
CA SER A 16 -2.93 -9.68 24.85
C SER A 16 -1.87 -10.41 24.02
N ARG A 17 -1.74 -11.73 24.18
CA ARG A 17 -0.86 -12.55 23.34
C ARG A 17 -1.26 -12.51 21.87
N LEU A 18 -2.54 -12.63 21.57
CA LEU A 18 -3.04 -12.56 20.19
C LEU A 18 -2.71 -11.21 19.54
N ILE A 19 -2.87 -10.11 20.28
CA ILE A 19 -2.52 -8.76 19.81
C ILE A 19 -1.03 -8.67 19.47
N LEU A 20 -0.15 -9.12 20.36
CA LEU A 20 1.30 -9.12 20.13
C LEU A 20 1.68 -9.95 18.90
N ILE A 21 1.05 -11.11 18.72
CA ILE A 21 1.28 -11.97 17.55
C ILE A 21 0.88 -11.25 16.26
N ILE A 22 -0.30 -10.61 16.22
CA ILE A 22 -0.74 -9.83 15.05
C ILE A 22 0.24 -8.69 14.74
N PHE A 23 0.67 -7.94 15.76
CA PHE A 23 1.65 -6.86 15.59
C PHE A 23 2.98 -7.38 15.05
N TYR A 24 3.45 -8.52 15.55
CA TYR A 24 4.66 -9.17 15.08
C TYR A 24 4.56 -9.52 13.59
N TYR A 25 3.49 -10.21 13.18
CA TYR A 25 3.31 -10.58 11.77
C TYR A 25 3.17 -9.37 10.85
N LEU A 26 2.45 -8.32 11.28
CA LEU A 26 2.37 -7.07 10.52
C LEU A 26 3.76 -6.45 10.34
N ARG A 27 4.60 -6.46 11.38
CA ARG A 27 5.95 -5.90 11.30
C ARG A 27 6.86 -6.72 10.38
N VAL A 28 6.78 -8.05 10.45
CA VAL A 28 7.53 -8.93 9.54
C VAL A 28 7.08 -8.70 8.11
N GLY A 29 5.78 -8.64 7.84
CA GLY A 29 5.24 -8.39 6.50
C GLY A 29 5.71 -7.05 5.91
N GLU A 30 5.71 -5.99 6.71
CA GLU A 30 6.25 -4.68 6.30
C GLU A 30 7.75 -4.76 5.95
N ILE A 31 8.55 -5.43 6.79
CA ILE A 31 10.00 -5.62 6.54
C ILE A 31 10.23 -6.39 5.25
N MET A 32 9.49 -7.49 5.03
CA MET A 32 9.60 -8.27 3.79
C MET A 32 9.31 -7.42 2.56
N PHE A 33 8.29 -6.56 2.63
CA PHE A 33 7.95 -5.69 1.50
C PHE A 33 9.03 -4.63 1.22
N TYR A 34 9.71 -4.12 2.26
CA TYR A 34 10.92 -3.28 2.08
C TYR A 34 12.06 -4.06 1.41
N LEU A 35 12.27 -5.32 1.80
CA LEU A 35 13.29 -6.16 1.20
C LEU A 35 12.99 -6.44 -0.27
N ASP A 36 11.73 -6.66 -0.63
CA ASP A 36 11.32 -6.85 -2.02
C ASP A 36 11.55 -5.58 -2.85
N ALA A 37 11.23 -4.40 -2.29
CA ALA A 37 11.56 -3.13 -2.93
C ALA A 37 13.08 -2.96 -3.12
N LEU A 38 13.88 -3.31 -2.11
CA LEU A 38 15.34 -3.25 -2.19
C LEU A 38 15.88 -4.21 -3.26
N LYS A 39 15.42 -5.46 -3.28
CA LYS A 39 15.78 -6.46 -4.30
C LYS A 39 15.45 -5.98 -5.70
N TRP A 40 14.27 -5.39 -5.89
CA TRP A 40 13.89 -4.82 -7.18
C TRP A 40 14.88 -3.74 -7.63
N HIS A 41 15.24 -2.80 -6.74
CA HIS A 41 16.22 -1.74 -7.04
C HIS A 41 17.65 -2.26 -7.26
N MET A 42 18.02 -3.41 -6.70
CA MET A 42 19.31 -4.05 -6.97
C MET A 42 19.34 -4.77 -8.32
N LYS A 43 18.20 -5.33 -8.75
CA LYS A 43 18.08 -6.08 -10.01
C LYS A 43 17.91 -5.19 -11.23
N HIS A 44 17.28 -4.02 -11.06
CA HIS A 44 16.94 -3.13 -12.18
C HIS A 44 17.82 -1.88 -12.18
N SER A 45 18.49 -1.66 -13.30
CA SER A 45 19.19 -0.40 -13.57
C SER A 45 18.17 0.72 -13.80
N LYS A 46 18.38 1.88 -13.19
CA LYS A 46 17.49 3.03 -13.37
C LYS A 46 17.77 3.70 -14.71
N PRO A 47 16.76 3.91 -15.58
CA PRO A 47 16.93 4.76 -16.75
C PRO A 47 17.29 6.20 -16.34
N LYS A 48 18.04 6.90 -17.22
CA LYS A 48 18.46 8.29 -16.99
C LYS A 48 17.29 9.28 -16.97
N ILE A 49 16.21 8.96 -17.68
CA ILE A 49 14.99 9.76 -17.77
C ILE A 49 13.83 8.86 -17.36
N PHE A 50 12.98 9.33 -16.44
CA PHE A 50 11.80 8.60 -15.96
C PHE A 50 10.54 9.35 -16.37
N THR A 51 9.77 8.75 -17.28
CA THR A 51 8.42 9.23 -17.62
C THR A 51 7.38 8.69 -16.64
N MET A 52 6.16 9.23 -16.65
CA MET A 52 5.06 8.68 -15.84
C MET A 52 4.65 7.27 -16.29
N GLU A 53 4.84 6.94 -17.56
CA GLU A 53 4.62 5.58 -18.08
C GLU A 53 5.65 4.60 -17.52
N ASP A 54 6.94 4.99 -17.47
CA ASP A 54 8.00 4.17 -16.86
C ASP A 54 7.74 3.94 -15.37
N ILE A 55 7.24 4.98 -14.68
CA ILE A 55 6.82 4.88 -13.28
C ILE A 55 5.66 3.88 -13.15
N TYR A 56 4.65 3.98 -14.01
CA TYR A 56 3.50 3.08 -14.02
C TYR A 56 3.95 1.62 -14.18
N LYS A 57 4.75 1.32 -15.22
CA LYS A 57 5.24 -0.04 -15.49
C LYS A 57 6.12 -0.55 -14.36
N SER A 58 7.12 0.23 -13.95
CA SER A 58 8.06 -0.18 -12.89
C SER A 58 7.36 -0.42 -11.55
N PHE A 59 6.39 0.43 -11.19
CA PHE A 59 5.73 0.35 -9.89
C PHE A 59 4.57 -0.63 -9.87
N TYR A 60 3.59 -0.50 -10.76
CA TYR A 60 2.39 -1.34 -10.71
C TYR A 60 2.62 -2.71 -11.32
N ILE A 61 3.26 -2.76 -12.49
CA ILE A 61 3.38 -4.01 -13.23
C ILE A 61 4.54 -4.83 -12.65
N ASP A 62 5.74 -4.26 -12.60
CA ASP A 62 6.93 -5.04 -12.23
C ASP A 62 7.06 -5.24 -10.72
N PHE A 63 6.93 -4.18 -9.92
CA PHE A 63 7.14 -4.26 -8.47
C PHE A 63 5.93 -4.81 -7.72
N LEU A 64 4.73 -4.31 -8.00
CA LEU A 64 3.52 -4.80 -7.35
C LEU A 64 2.95 -6.07 -8.00
N GLY A 65 3.43 -6.45 -9.19
CA GLY A 65 2.95 -7.64 -9.90
C GLY A 65 1.51 -7.53 -10.37
N ALA A 66 0.98 -6.33 -10.54
CA ALA A 66 -0.38 -6.12 -11.04
C ALA A 66 -0.42 -6.25 -12.57
N THR A 67 -1.56 -6.63 -13.12
CA THR A 67 -1.78 -6.56 -14.57
C THR A 67 -2.35 -5.19 -14.98
N GLU A 68 -2.29 -4.87 -16.27
CA GLU A 68 -2.89 -3.64 -16.78
C GLU A 68 -4.42 -3.65 -16.66
N GLU A 69 -5.07 -4.83 -16.75
CA GLU A 69 -6.50 -4.94 -16.52
C GLU A 69 -6.88 -4.67 -15.06
N GLU A 70 -6.01 -5.10 -14.14
CA GLU A 70 -6.16 -4.84 -12.71
C GLU A 70 -5.93 -3.37 -12.38
N CYS A 71 -4.89 -2.73 -12.90
CA CYS A 71 -4.49 -1.36 -12.56
C CYS A 71 -4.67 -0.38 -13.73
N LYS A 72 -5.88 0.14 -13.92
CA LYS A 72 -6.16 1.05 -15.03
C LYS A 72 -5.67 2.47 -14.76
N ILE A 73 -5.03 3.08 -15.74
CA ILE A 73 -4.71 4.51 -15.74
C ILE A 73 -6.01 5.29 -15.91
N VAL A 74 -6.29 6.19 -14.97
CA VAL A 74 -7.44 7.12 -15.02
C VAL A 74 -7.00 8.46 -15.61
N TYR A 75 -5.78 8.88 -15.30
CA TYR A 75 -5.19 10.13 -15.79
C TYR A 75 -3.67 10.00 -15.81
N MET A 76 -3.03 10.53 -16.84
CA MET A 76 -1.57 10.61 -16.92
C MET A 76 -1.14 11.83 -17.72
N ASP A 77 -0.20 12.60 -17.17
CA ASP A 77 0.56 13.64 -17.88
C ASP A 77 2.06 13.54 -17.52
N ASN A 78 2.86 14.55 -17.84
CA ASN A 78 4.30 14.55 -17.58
C ASN A 78 4.66 14.61 -16.08
N SER A 79 3.74 15.02 -15.22
CA SER A 79 3.94 15.33 -13.80
C SER A 79 3.07 14.50 -12.85
N LYS A 80 2.01 13.87 -13.36
CA LYS A 80 0.98 13.21 -12.58
C LYS A 80 0.48 11.93 -13.23
N LEU A 81 0.36 10.88 -12.40
CA LEU A 81 -0.26 9.61 -12.73
C LEU A 81 -1.33 9.26 -11.70
N VAL A 82 -2.55 9.03 -12.16
CA VAL A 82 -3.67 8.54 -11.35
C VAL A 82 -4.08 7.19 -11.90
N SER A 83 -4.12 6.18 -11.04
CA SER A 83 -4.58 4.86 -11.43
C SER A 83 -5.58 4.30 -10.43
N ARG A 84 -6.46 3.45 -10.97
CA ARG A 84 -7.45 2.70 -10.22
C ARG A 84 -7.14 1.23 -10.37
N CYS A 85 -6.72 0.62 -9.27
CA CYS A 85 -6.43 -0.80 -9.19
C CYS A 85 -7.62 -1.57 -8.63
N LYS A 86 -7.90 -2.72 -9.21
CA LYS A 86 -8.91 -3.67 -8.79
C LYS A 86 -8.28 -5.07 -8.81
N ASN A 87 -7.60 -5.44 -7.72
CA ASN A 87 -6.86 -6.69 -7.63
C ASN A 87 -7.15 -7.48 -6.34
N ASN A 88 -6.98 -8.82 -6.41
CA ASN A 88 -7.00 -9.66 -5.23
C ASN A 88 -5.59 -9.73 -4.63
N CYS A 89 -5.25 -8.77 -3.77
CA CYS A 89 -3.89 -8.68 -3.27
C CYS A 89 -3.65 -9.48 -1.99
N PRO A 90 -2.40 -9.91 -1.73
CA PRO A 90 -2.05 -10.67 -0.53
C PRO A 90 -2.41 -9.96 0.79
N ILE A 91 -2.39 -8.61 0.79
CA ILE A 91 -2.75 -7.80 1.96
C ILE A 91 -4.24 -7.94 2.30
N LEU A 92 -5.11 -8.06 1.30
CA LEU A 92 -6.55 -8.24 1.48
C LEU A 92 -6.81 -9.61 2.12
N ASP A 93 -6.25 -10.67 1.53
CA ASP A 93 -6.34 -12.03 2.06
C ASP A 93 -5.84 -12.10 3.50
N TYR A 94 -4.73 -11.42 3.79
CA TYR A 94 -4.20 -11.33 5.15
C TYR A 94 -5.16 -10.60 6.09
N SER A 95 -5.71 -9.47 5.67
CA SER A 95 -6.67 -8.67 6.46
C SER A 95 -7.93 -9.46 6.81
N LEU A 96 -8.45 -10.23 5.85
CA LEU A 96 -9.58 -11.16 6.04
C LEU A 96 -9.24 -12.24 7.09
N LYS A 97 -8.06 -12.87 6.97
CA LYS A 97 -7.62 -13.94 7.90
C LYS A 97 -7.51 -13.47 9.35
N ILE A 98 -7.06 -12.24 9.56
CA ILE A 98 -6.90 -11.68 10.92
C ILE A 98 -8.12 -10.86 11.37
N ASN A 99 -9.19 -10.82 10.57
CA ASN A 99 -10.40 -10.04 10.78
C ASN A 99 -10.10 -8.57 11.15
N LYS A 100 -9.27 -7.91 10.35
CA LYS A 100 -8.90 -6.50 10.49
C LYS A 100 -9.29 -5.70 9.26
N ASP A 101 -9.59 -4.43 9.49
CA ASP A 101 -9.90 -3.47 8.44
C ASP A 101 -8.74 -3.42 7.41
N THR A 102 -9.08 -3.64 6.14
CA THR A 102 -8.08 -3.74 5.07
C THR A 102 -7.39 -2.40 4.82
N ARG A 103 -8.03 -1.25 5.07
CA ARG A 103 -7.37 0.08 5.00
C ARG A 103 -6.25 0.14 6.02
N GLU A 104 -6.51 -0.23 7.27
CA GLU A 104 -5.53 -0.16 8.35
C GLU A 104 -4.32 -1.04 8.08
N VAL A 105 -4.57 -2.30 7.72
CA VAL A 105 -3.51 -3.27 7.39
C VAL A 105 -2.73 -2.80 6.17
N CYS A 106 -3.41 -2.34 5.12
CA CYS A 106 -2.75 -1.86 3.90
C CYS A 106 -1.92 -0.60 4.15
N LYS A 107 -2.41 0.32 4.96
CA LYS A 107 -1.68 1.51 5.42
C LYS A 107 -0.41 1.10 6.15
N ARG A 108 -0.53 0.17 7.10
CA ARG A 108 0.59 -0.28 7.92
C ARG A 108 1.64 -1.04 7.12
N LEU A 109 1.23 -1.93 6.22
CA LEU A 109 2.12 -2.85 5.51
C LEU A 109 2.75 -2.25 4.25
N SER A 110 2.01 -1.43 3.49
CA SER A 110 2.42 -1.07 2.12
C SER A 110 2.73 0.40 1.91
N GLU A 111 2.21 1.32 2.73
CA GLU A 111 2.39 2.75 2.46
C GLU A 111 3.87 3.16 2.55
N GLY A 112 4.57 2.70 3.61
CA GLY A 112 5.99 2.94 3.79
C GLY A 112 6.86 2.33 2.67
N PRO A 113 6.76 1.01 2.41
CA PRO A 113 7.50 0.35 1.32
C PRO A 113 7.24 0.96 -0.06
N CYS A 114 5.98 1.26 -0.41
CA CYS A 114 5.66 1.90 -1.69
C CYS A 114 6.27 3.32 -1.80
N LYS A 115 6.19 4.13 -0.73
CA LYS A 115 6.86 5.44 -0.68
C LYS A 115 8.37 5.31 -0.84
N TYR A 116 8.98 4.33 -0.17
CA TYR A 116 10.40 4.05 -0.27
C TYR A 116 10.79 3.66 -1.69
N PHE A 117 10.05 2.73 -2.31
CA PHE A 117 10.28 2.30 -3.69
C PHE A 117 10.29 3.48 -4.64
N LEU A 118 9.26 4.32 -4.60
CA LEU A 118 9.10 5.44 -5.52
C LEU A 118 10.13 6.55 -5.27
N ARG A 119 10.44 6.86 -4.02
CA ARG A 119 11.50 7.82 -3.69
C ARG A 119 12.89 7.36 -4.13
N LYS A 120 13.13 6.04 -4.14
CA LYS A 120 14.37 5.48 -4.68
C LYS A 120 14.39 5.56 -6.21
N LEU A 121 13.24 5.40 -6.87
CA LEU A 121 13.10 5.59 -8.31
C LEU A 121 13.39 7.04 -8.71
N ASN A 122 12.67 7.99 -8.10
CA ASN A 122 12.86 9.42 -8.26
C ASN A 122 12.42 10.14 -6.98
N ARG A 123 13.33 10.93 -6.39
CA ARG A 123 13.12 11.62 -5.10
C ARG A 123 11.98 12.64 -5.14
N ASN A 124 11.59 13.10 -6.32
CA ASN A 124 10.54 14.10 -6.52
C ASN A 124 9.14 13.48 -6.63
N ILE A 125 9.02 12.14 -6.71
CA ILE A 125 7.71 11.48 -6.74
C ILE A 125 7.08 11.52 -5.35
N VAL A 126 5.87 12.04 -5.28
CA VAL A 126 5.00 11.95 -4.10
C VAL A 126 4.01 10.80 -4.28
N PHE A 127 4.00 9.87 -3.33
CA PHE A 127 3.04 8.78 -3.30
C PHE A 127 1.85 9.14 -2.42
N ILE A 128 0.65 9.12 -3.00
CA ILE A 128 -0.61 9.37 -2.31
C ILE A 128 -1.55 8.18 -2.57
N ARG A 129 -2.34 7.81 -1.58
CA ARG A 129 -3.36 6.76 -1.73
C ARG A 129 -4.63 7.22 -1.07
N ASN A 130 -5.76 7.08 -1.78
CA ASN A 130 -7.06 7.39 -1.22
C ASN A 130 -7.65 6.13 -0.57
N TYR A 131 -7.58 6.07 0.76
CA TYR A 131 -8.08 4.95 1.55
C TYR A 131 -9.61 4.90 1.66
N ASN A 132 -10.32 5.99 1.32
CA ASN A 132 -11.79 6.02 1.35
C ASN A 132 -12.40 5.16 0.23
N HIS A 133 -11.64 4.91 -0.84
CA HIS A 133 -12.06 4.09 -1.98
C HIS A 133 -11.64 2.63 -1.87
N ILE A 134 -11.04 2.23 -0.73
CA ILE A 134 -10.75 0.83 -0.42
C ILE A 134 -12.03 0.17 0.08
N ASP A 135 -12.58 -0.69 -0.77
CA ASP A 135 -13.73 -1.52 -0.44
C ASP A 135 -13.33 -2.57 0.61
N HIS A 136 -14.03 -2.58 1.74
CA HIS A 136 -13.73 -3.45 2.89
C HIS A 136 -14.25 -4.84 2.70
N MET A 137 -13.44 -5.84 3.06
CA MET A 137 -13.89 -7.23 3.24
C MET A 137 -14.65 -7.83 2.04
N ARG A 138 -14.50 -7.25 0.84
CA ARG A 138 -14.91 -7.89 -0.42
C ARG A 138 -13.72 -8.64 -0.98
N LYS A 139 -13.96 -9.72 -1.74
CA LYS A 139 -12.93 -10.54 -2.41
C LYS A 139 -12.06 -9.78 -3.43
N ILE A 140 -12.28 -8.47 -3.61
CA ILE A 140 -11.55 -7.63 -4.55
C ILE A 140 -11.34 -6.26 -3.91
N VAL A 141 -10.09 -5.80 -3.83
CA VAL A 141 -9.81 -4.42 -3.39
C VAL A 141 -9.89 -3.49 -4.58
N ARG A 142 -10.76 -2.48 -4.52
CA ARG A 142 -10.60 -1.28 -5.34
C ARG A 142 -9.64 -0.35 -4.63
N ARG A 143 -8.54 0.08 -5.26
CA ARG A 143 -7.59 1.04 -4.72
C ARG A 143 -7.43 2.16 -5.71
N LEU A 144 -7.64 3.38 -5.25
CA LEU A 144 -7.21 4.56 -5.98
C LEU A 144 -5.82 4.92 -5.49
N PHE A 145 -4.85 4.77 -6.38
CA PHE A 145 -3.48 5.16 -6.14
C PHE A 145 -3.18 6.43 -6.93
N PHE A 146 -2.58 7.40 -6.25
CA PHE A 146 -2.07 8.62 -6.85
C PHE A 146 -0.54 8.52 -6.83
N LEU A 147 0.07 8.38 -8.00
CA LEU A 147 1.52 8.42 -8.15
C LEU A 147 1.94 9.74 -8.79
N GLY A 148 2.68 10.52 -8.01
CA GLY A 148 3.48 11.62 -8.50
C GLY A 148 2.71 12.91 -8.66
N GLU A 149 3.16 13.90 -7.93
CA GLU A 149 3.30 15.26 -8.43
C GLU A 149 4.83 15.43 -8.51
N ILE A 150 5.40 15.52 -9.71
CA ILE A 150 6.79 16.00 -9.83
C ILE A 150 6.74 17.42 -9.32
N ARG A 151 7.44 17.73 -8.22
CA ARG A 151 7.55 19.09 -7.67
C ARG A 151 8.06 20.06 -8.76
N SER A 152 7.17 20.61 -9.57
CA SER A 152 7.34 21.93 -10.15
C SER A 152 6.86 22.90 -9.09
N HIS A 153 7.56 24.02 -8.90
CA HIS A 153 7.32 25.02 -7.86
C HIS A 153 5.91 25.67 -7.87
N LYS A 154 4.94 25.19 -8.67
CA LYS A 154 3.64 25.82 -8.92
C LYS A 154 2.39 25.03 -8.55
N ALA A 155 2.50 23.79 -8.09
CA ALA A 155 1.31 22.96 -7.85
C ALA A 155 0.98 22.89 -6.34
N GLN A 156 0.19 23.87 -5.88
CA GLN A 156 -0.38 23.91 -4.52
C GLN A 156 -1.92 23.83 -4.51
N ASN A 157 -2.56 23.50 -5.64
CA ASN A 157 -4.01 23.31 -5.69
C ASN A 157 -4.34 21.83 -5.76
N ILE A 158 -4.50 21.24 -4.57
CA ILE A 158 -5.01 19.90 -4.36
C ILE A 158 -6.46 19.88 -4.85
N TYR A 159 -6.70 19.28 -6.03
CA TYR A 159 -8.05 18.96 -6.49
C TYR A 159 -8.78 18.12 -5.43
N PRO A 160 -10.08 18.34 -5.18
CA PRO A 160 -10.84 17.52 -4.24
C PRO A 160 -10.78 16.07 -4.71
N LEU A 161 -10.26 15.21 -3.82
CA LEU A 161 -10.14 13.75 -3.99
C LEU A 161 -11.51 13.06 -4.15
N ASP A 162 -12.58 13.84 -4.05
CA ASP A 162 -13.98 13.45 -3.98
C ASP A 162 -14.60 13.30 -5.38
N MET A 163 -13.91 13.75 -6.44
CA MET A 163 -14.40 13.71 -7.83
C MET A 163 -13.90 12.53 -8.68
N ILE A 164 -13.22 11.53 -8.10
CA ILE A 164 -12.70 10.35 -8.83
C ILE A 164 -13.15 9.02 -8.22
#